data_AF-A0A4Y7LIL0-F1
#
_entry.id   AF-A0A4Y7LIL0-F1
#
_cell.length_a   1.000
_cell.length_b   1.000
_cell.length_c   1.000
_cell.angle_alpha   90.00
_cell.angle_beta   90.00
_cell.angle_gamma   90.00
#
_symmetry.space_group_name_H-M   'P 1'
#
loop_
_entity.id
_entity.type
_entity.pdbx_description
1 polymer ?
#
loop_
_entity_poly.entity_id
_entity_poly.type
_entity_poly.pdbx_seq_one_letter_code
_entity_poly.pdbx_strand_id
1 'polypeptide(L)' 'MSNSCSDSVKANCVYKNQNEQIEVRVKDLLSKMTLNEKAGQMTQIERTVATHSAIKDLSIGSILTGGGSGPFDKASPCD' A
#
# COMPACT_ATOMS: atom_id res chain seq x y z
N MET A 1 -30.41 -29.04 0.29
CA MET A 1 -31.01 -28.12 -0.70
C MET A 1 -30.08 -26.94 -0.86
N SER A 2 -29.71 -26.72 -2.11
CA SER A 2 -28.79 -25.74 -2.66
C SER A 2 -29.16 -24.29 -2.38
N ASN A 3 -28.15 -23.45 -2.18
CA ASN A 3 -27.82 -22.26 -2.99
C ASN A 3 -26.64 -21.56 -2.31
N SER A 4 -25.62 -21.00 -2.96
CA SER A 4 -25.16 -21.03 -4.35
C SER A 4 -23.90 -20.16 -4.33
N CYS A 5 -22.75 -20.76 -4.61
CA CYS A 5 -21.62 -20.17 -5.32
C CYS A 5 -21.34 -18.65 -5.13
N SER A 6 -20.31 -18.31 -4.33
CA SER A 6 -19.30 -17.31 -4.72
C SER A 6 -18.02 -17.35 -3.86
N ASP A 7 -17.49 -18.53 -3.52
CA ASP A 7 -16.15 -18.65 -2.88
C ASP A 7 -15.05 -19.10 -3.87
N SER A 8 -15.36 -19.15 -5.17
CA SER A 8 -14.52 -19.80 -6.19
C SER A 8 -13.59 -18.86 -6.99
N VAL A 9 -13.25 -17.66 -6.47
CA VAL A 9 -12.22 -16.78 -7.09
C VAL A 9 -11.26 -16.18 -6.05
N LYS A 10 -10.93 -16.89 -4.95
CA LYS A 10 -9.84 -16.46 -4.05
C LYS A 10 -8.54 -17.22 -4.35
N ALA A 11 -8.07 -17.11 -5.58
CA ALA A 11 -6.73 -17.57 -5.92
C ALA A 11 -5.66 -16.70 -5.20
N ASN A 12 -4.96 -17.31 -4.24
CA ASN A 12 -3.54 -17.09 -3.94
C ASN A 12 -3.03 -15.65 -3.66
N CYS A 13 -3.69 -14.89 -2.79
CA CYS A 13 -3.07 -13.72 -2.15
C CYS A 13 -2.58 -14.07 -0.74
N VAL A 14 -1.61 -14.97 -0.63
CA VAL A 14 -1.04 -15.42 0.66
C VAL A 14 -0.54 -14.23 1.47
N TYR A 15 0.01 -13.19 0.83
CA TYR A 15 0.43 -11.97 1.50
C TYR A 15 -0.68 -11.23 2.29
N LYS A 16 -1.96 -11.41 1.94
CA LYS A 16 -3.12 -10.83 2.64
C LYS A 16 -3.63 -11.69 3.80
N ASN A 17 -3.18 -12.94 3.92
CA ASN A 17 -3.61 -13.82 5.01
C ASN A 17 -2.84 -13.47 6.30
N GLN A 18 -3.54 -13.01 7.33
CA GLN A 18 -2.93 -12.64 8.61
C GLN A 18 -2.45 -13.85 9.43
N ASN A 19 -2.98 -15.05 9.16
CA ASN A 19 -2.63 -16.28 9.88
C ASN A 19 -1.35 -16.95 9.34
N GLU A 20 -0.79 -16.46 8.23
CA GLU A 20 0.44 -16.99 7.63
C GLU A 20 1.68 -16.35 8.24
N GLN A 21 2.80 -17.07 8.19
CA GLN A 21 4.09 -16.55 8.64
C GLN A 21 4.49 -15.31 7.85
N ILE A 22 5.09 -14.33 8.52
CA ILE A 22 5.51 -13.05 7.91
C ILE A 22 6.39 -13.29 6.69
N GLU A 23 7.38 -14.17 6.78
CA GLU A 23 8.29 -14.49 5.68
C GLU A 23 7.57 -15.07 4.45
N VAL A 24 6.55 -15.89 4.67
CA VAL A 24 5.73 -16.45 3.59
C VAL A 24 4.95 -15.33 2.90
N ARG A 25 4.37 -14.42 3.68
CA ARG A 25 3.64 -13.25 3.15
C ARG A 25 4.54 -12.29 2.40
N VAL A 26 5.75 -12.01 2.90
CA VAL A 26 6.73 -11.14 2.26
C VAL A 26 7.18 -11.74 0.92
N LYS A 27 7.56 -13.02 0.88
CA LYS A 27 7.95 -13.72 -0.36
C LYS A 27 6.81 -13.73 -1.38
N ASP A 28 5.60 -13.98 -0.93
CA ASP A 28 4.41 -13.98 -1.79
C ASP A 28 4.09 -12.60 -2.37
N LEU A 29 4.31 -11.52 -1.61
CA LEU A 29 4.16 -10.14 -2.07
C LEU A 29 5.27 -9.75 -3.06
N LEU A 30 6.54 -9.98 -2.71
CA LEU A 30 7.69 -9.60 -3.53
C LEU A 30 7.72 -10.32 -4.89
N SER A 31 7.16 -11.53 -4.97
CA SER A 31 7.04 -12.28 -6.23
C SER A 31 5.99 -11.70 -7.18
N LYS A 32 5.02 -10.92 -6.67
CA LYS A 32 3.95 -10.29 -7.46
C LYS A 32 4.25 -8.84 -7.84
N MET A 33 5.24 -8.21 -7.18
CA MET A 33 5.61 -6.82 -7.45
C MET A 33 6.50 -6.69 -8.69
N THR A 34 6.17 -5.70 -9.52
CA THR A 34 7.02 -5.17 -10.58
C THR A 34 8.25 -4.46 -10.01
N LEU A 35 9.25 -4.20 -10.84
CA LEU A 35 10.44 -3.45 -10.43
C LEU A 35 10.08 -2.02 -9.98
N ASN A 36 9.14 -1.37 -10.67
CA ASN A 36 8.69 -0.03 -10.34
C ASN A 36 7.99 0.02 -8.97
N GLU A 37 7.14 -0.96 -8.66
CA GLU A 37 6.52 -1.05 -7.33
C GLU A 37 7.57 -1.28 -6.23
N LYS A 38 8.62 -2.07 -6.51
CA LYS A 38 9.73 -2.27 -5.55
C LYS A 38 10.51 -0.98 -5.32
N ALA A 39 10.82 -0.25 -6.40
CA ALA A 39 11.49 1.04 -6.30
C ALA A 39 10.61 2.09 -5.58
N GLY A 40 9.31 2.10 -5.87
CA GLY A 40 8.32 2.94 -5.19
C GLY A 40 8.27 2.66 -3.69
N GLN A 41 8.24 1.39 -3.29
CA GLN A 41 8.27 0.99 -1.87
C GLN A 41 9.55 1.41 -1.13
N MET A 42 10.68 1.55 -1.84
CA MET A 42 11.94 2.07 -1.29
C MET A 42 12.02 3.61 -1.29
N THR A 43 11.08 4.29 -1.95
CA THR A 43 11.09 5.74 -2.14
C THR A 43 10.31 6.43 -1.04
N GLN A 44 10.93 7.45 -0.43
CA GLN A 44 10.31 8.34 0.54
C GLN A 44 10.18 9.74 -0.04
N ILE A 45 8.96 10.30 0.02
CA ILE A 45 8.69 11.66 -0.45
C ILE A 45 8.25 12.56 0.70
N GLU A 46 8.33 13.87 0.50
CA GLU A 46 7.88 14.86 1.46
C GLU A 46 6.39 15.20 1.23
N ARG A 47 5.66 15.49 2.31
CA ARG A 47 4.21 15.75 2.30
C ARG A 47 3.78 16.79 1.26
N THR A 48 4.52 17.88 1.09
CA THR A 48 4.14 18.97 0.17
C THR A 48 4.06 18.55 -1.30
N VAL A 49 4.74 17.45 -1.67
CA VAL A 49 4.68 16.86 -3.01
C VAL A 49 3.87 15.56 -3.08
N ALA A 50 3.35 15.10 -1.94
CA ALA A 50 2.62 13.83 -1.80
C ALA A 50 1.15 13.96 -2.23
N THR A 51 0.92 14.13 -3.54
CA THR A 51 -0.43 14.10 -4.11
C THR A 51 -0.99 12.68 -4.17
N HIS A 52 -2.32 12.54 -4.15
CA HIS A 52 -2.99 11.24 -4.26
C HIS A 52 -2.58 10.46 -5.53
N SER A 53 -2.44 11.16 -6.66
CA SER A 53 -1.95 10.57 -7.91
C SER A 53 -0.49 10.14 -7.79
N ALA A 54 0.39 10.97 -7.24
CA ALA A 54 1.80 10.60 -7.05
C ALA A 54 1.94 9.35 -6.16
N ILE A 55 1.20 9.27 -5.06
CA ILE A 55 1.24 8.11 -4.15
C ILE A 55 0.77 6.83 -4.87
N LYS A 56 -0.35 6.92 -5.58
CA LYS A 56 -0.96 5.78 -6.27
C LYS A 56 -0.15 5.32 -7.48
N ASP A 57 0.21 6.25 -8.36
CA ASP A 57 0.77 5.94 -9.67
C ASP A 57 2.25 5.57 -9.58
N LEU A 58 2.97 6.08 -8.57
CA LEU A 58 4.38 5.75 -8.32
C LEU A 58 4.59 4.69 -7.23
N SER A 59 3.51 4.18 -6.63
CA SER A 59 3.57 3.17 -5.56
C SER A 59 4.48 3.56 -4.40
N ILE A 60 4.34 4.79 -3.91
CA ILE A 60 5.22 5.38 -2.90
C ILE A 60 5.14 4.63 -1.57
N GLY A 61 6.29 4.19 -1.06
CA GLY A 61 6.38 3.39 0.17
C GLY A 61 6.41 4.19 1.47
N SER A 62 6.81 5.46 1.43
CA SER A 62 6.93 6.28 2.63
C SER A 62 6.67 7.76 2.36
N ILE A 63 6.04 8.44 3.32
CA ILE A 63 5.82 9.88 3.32
C ILE A 63 6.40 10.45 4.61
N LEU A 64 7.21 11.49 4.49
CA LEU A 64 7.79 12.22 5.61
C LEU A 64 7.15 13.60 5.74
N THR A 65 7.06 14.09 6.98
CA THR A 65 6.74 15.49 7.28
C THR A 65 8.01 16.11 7.86
N GLY A 66 8.70 16.94 7.09
CA GLY A 66 9.91 17.64 7.53
C GLY A 66 9.60 18.70 8.58
N GLY A 67 10.61 19.16 9.32
CA GLY A 67 10.43 20.24 10.31
C GLY A 67 9.83 21.49 9.65
N GLY A 68 8.65 21.92 10.11
CA GLY A 68 7.91 23.07 9.56
C GLY A 68 6.84 22.75 8.51
N SER A 69 6.69 21.49 8.09
CA SER A 69 5.67 21.04 7.11
C SER A 69 4.42 20.41 7.78
N GLY A 70 4.14 20.81 9.02
CA GLY A 70 2.93 20.37 9.73
C GLY A 70 1.65 20.73 8.99
N PRO A 71 0.53 20.03 9.24
CA PRO A 71 -0.77 20.44 8.71
C PRO A 71 -1.06 21.89 9.13
N PHE A 72 -1.72 22.65 8.25
CA PHE A 72 -2.13 24.00 8.56
C PHE A 72 -3.00 24.04 9.82
N ASP A 73 -2.95 25.14 10.57
CA ASP A 73 -3.81 25.33 11.73
C ASP A 73 -5.29 25.13 11.32
N LYS A 74 -5.94 24.14 11.94
CA LYS A 74 -7.33 23.68 11.67
C LYS A 74 -7.55 22.88 10.39
N ALA A 75 -6.60 22.04 9.97
CA ALA A 75 -6.85 21.06 8.91
C ALA A 75 -8.05 20.14 9.23
N SER A 76 -8.98 20.02 8.29
CA SER A 76 -10.10 19.08 8.40
C SER A 76 -9.68 17.69 7.91
N PRO A 77 -10.39 16.59 8.29
CA PRO A 77 -10.07 15.25 7.79
C PRO A 77 -10.16 15.07 6.28
N CYS A 78 -10.74 16.06 5.58
CA CYS A 78 -10.96 16.08 4.14
C CYS A 78 -9.84 16.77 3.36
N ASP A 79 -8.90 17.43 4.06
CA ASP A 79 -7.73 18.13 3.51
C ASP A 79 -6.47 17.25 3.61
#